data_AF-A0A1H2EVJ7-F1
#
_entry.id   AF-A0A1H2EVJ7-F1
#
_cell.length_a   1.000
_cell.length_b   1.000
_cell.length_c   1.000
_cell.angle_alpha   90.00
_cell.angle_beta   90.00
_cell.angle_gamma   90.00
#
_symmetry.space_group_name_H-M   'P 1'
#
loop_
_entity.id
_entity.type
_entity.pdbx_description
1 polymer ?
#
loop_
_entity_poly.entity_id
_entity_poly.type
_entity_poly.pdbx_seq_one_letter_code
_entity_poly.pdbx_strand_id
1 'polypeptide(L)'
;MKKPSPRKAKPTQPRVRKQARPASLPVPLAPAGDVLLRERINALATILDETSRRFLSRLRREIEETEEGLHRQSVKKQEKAIRLIDALQVKPAKGRRKDLKKIDLLIGELQKLTEEK
;
A
#
# COMPACT_ATOMS: atom_id res chain seq x y z
N MET A 1 74.48 32.71 -58.53
CA MET A 1 74.60 32.60 -57.06
C MET A 1 73.87 33.76 -56.40
N LYS A 2 72.90 33.47 -55.54
CA LYS A 2 72.45 34.24 -54.35
C LYS A 2 71.09 33.66 -53.88
N LYS A 3 71.15 32.70 -52.94
CA LYS A 3 70.15 32.60 -51.85
C LYS A 3 70.59 33.61 -50.78
N PRO A 4 69.70 34.37 -50.13
CA PRO A 4 69.00 33.91 -48.90
C PRO A 4 67.60 34.57 -48.78
N SER A 5 66.71 34.39 -47.81
CA SER A 5 66.54 33.54 -46.62
C SER A 5 65.02 33.61 -46.28
N PRO A 6 64.49 32.64 -45.51
CA PRO A 6 63.07 32.52 -45.19
C PRO A 6 62.71 33.29 -43.91
N ARG A 7 61.45 33.73 -43.78
CA ARG A 7 60.65 33.80 -42.52
C ARG A 7 59.40 34.66 -42.72
N LYS A 8 58.23 34.07 -42.50
CA LYS A 8 57.38 34.32 -41.32
C LYS A 8 56.13 33.44 -41.44
N ALA A 9 56.12 32.35 -40.68
CA ALA A 9 54.93 31.57 -40.40
C ALA A 9 53.94 32.46 -39.62
N LYS A 10 52.70 32.57 -40.12
CA LYS A 10 51.60 33.18 -39.37
C LYS A 10 51.15 32.19 -38.29
N PRO A 11 50.95 32.63 -37.04
CA PRO A 11 50.50 31.75 -35.97
C PRO A 11 49.05 31.34 -36.18
N THR A 12 48.86 30.02 -36.12
CA THR A 12 47.63 29.25 -36.12
C THR A 12 46.74 29.69 -34.96
N GLN A 13 45.52 30.15 -35.23
CA GLN A 13 44.50 30.26 -34.18
C GLN A 13 43.88 28.86 -33.92
N PRO A 14 43.75 28.43 -32.64
CA PRO A 14 43.07 27.17 -32.33
C PRO A 14 41.57 27.33 -32.61
N ARG A 15 41.06 26.48 -33.51
CA ARG A 15 39.64 26.37 -33.85
C ARG A 15 38.87 25.97 -32.58
N VAL A 16 38.10 26.91 -32.04
CA VAL A 16 37.22 26.70 -30.88
C VAL A 16 36.28 25.53 -31.21
N ARG A 17 36.48 24.41 -30.52
CA ARG A 17 35.66 23.21 -30.61
C ARG A 17 34.29 23.59 -30.06
N LYS A 18 33.30 23.82 -30.92
CA LYS A 18 31.89 23.95 -30.51
C LYS A 18 31.52 22.69 -29.75
N GLN A 19 31.50 22.76 -28.43
CA GLN A 19 30.89 21.74 -27.58
C GLN A 19 29.40 21.73 -27.94
N ALA A 20 28.97 20.69 -28.65
CA ALA A 20 27.56 20.41 -28.80
C ALA A 20 27.01 20.16 -27.39
N ARG A 21 26.15 21.06 -26.90
CA ARG A 21 25.38 20.83 -25.68
C ARG A 21 24.62 19.50 -25.88
N PRO A 22 24.63 18.56 -24.91
CA PRO A 22 23.75 17.42 -25.00
C PRO A 22 22.33 17.96 -25.08
N ALA A 23 21.62 17.63 -26.16
CA ALA A 23 20.20 17.91 -26.27
C ALA A 23 19.53 17.22 -25.08
N SER A 24 19.15 18.01 -24.08
CA SER A 24 18.31 17.54 -22.99
C SER A 24 17.03 17.04 -23.64
N LEU A 25 16.86 15.72 -23.67
CA LEU A 25 15.60 15.09 -24.02
C LEU A 25 14.48 15.81 -23.25
N PRO A 26 13.38 16.22 -23.90
CA PRO A 26 12.24 16.70 -23.15
C PRO A 26 11.77 15.52 -22.30
N VAL A 27 12.04 15.58 -21.00
CA VAL A 27 11.32 14.76 -20.02
C VAL A 27 9.85 15.05 -20.33
N PRO A 28 9.02 14.05 -20.67
CA PRO A 28 7.62 14.32 -20.89
C PRO A 28 7.10 14.91 -19.58
N LEU A 29 6.76 16.21 -19.59
CA LEU A 29 5.97 16.80 -18.54
C LEU A 29 4.65 16.04 -18.57
N ALA A 30 4.54 15.01 -17.73
CA ALA A 30 3.25 14.43 -17.44
C ALA A 30 2.32 15.61 -17.11
N PRO A 31 1.14 15.71 -17.73
CA PRO A 31 0.24 16.83 -17.49
C PRO A 31 0.06 16.94 -15.97
N ALA A 32 0.11 18.15 -15.41
CA ALA A 32 0.04 18.35 -13.95
C ALA A 32 -1.15 17.60 -13.29
N GLY A 33 -2.22 17.34 -14.06
CA GLY A 33 -3.33 16.47 -13.68
C GLY A 33 -2.96 15.01 -13.41
N ASP A 34 -2.03 14.41 -14.15
CA ASP A 34 -1.56 13.03 -13.95
C ASP A 34 -0.76 12.90 -12.64
N VAL A 35 0.02 13.92 -12.28
CA VAL A 35 0.76 13.95 -11.03
C VAL A 35 -0.20 14.07 -9.85
N LEU A 36 -1.14 15.02 -9.91
CA LEU A 36 -2.17 15.20 -8.88
C LEU A 36 -3.07 13.95 -8.74
N LEU A 37 -3.45 13.32 -9.85
CA LEU A 37 -4.25 12.09 -9.82
C LEU A 37 -3.49 10.95 -9.14
N ARG A 38 -2.20 10.77 -9.44
CA ARG A 38 -1.34 9.77 -8.78
C ARG A 38 -1.21 10.02 -7.29
N GLU A 39 -0.99 11.27 -6.88
CA GLU A 39 -0.93 11.65 -5.46
C GLU A 39 -2.24 11.31 -4.74
N ARG A 40 -3.39 11.62 -5.35
CA ARG A 40 -4.72 11.30 -4.78
C ARG A 40 -4.97 9.80 -4.69
N ILE A 41 -4.59 9.02 -5.70
CA ILE A 41 -4.69 7.55 -5.67
C ILE A 41 -3.79 6.97 -4.57
N ASN A 42 -2.56 7.47 -4.43
CA ASN A 42 -1.65 7.04 -3.36
C ASN A 42 -2.22 7.37 -1.98
N ALA A 43 -2.80 8.55 -1.79
CA ALA A 43 -3.46 8.91 -0.54
C ALA A 43 -4.64 7.96 -0.22
N LEU A 44 -5.44 7.60 -1.23
CA LEU A 44 -6.52 6.62 -1.06
C LEU A 44 -5.99 5.24 -0.68
N ALA A 45 -4.88 4.80 -1.27
CA ALA A 45 -4.23 3.54 -0.92
C ALA A 45 -3.77 3.55 0.55
N THR A 46 -3.11 4.62 1.00
CA THR A 46 -2.69 4.77 2.40
C THR A 46 -3.88 4.73 3.37
N ILE A 47 -4.96 5.47 3.06
CA ILE A 47 -6.17 5.47 3.90
C ILE A 47 -6.79 4.07 3.96
N LEU A 48 -6.85 3.36 2.82
CA LEU A 48 -7.37 2.00 2.75
C LEU A 48 -6.55 1.04 3.61
N ASP A 49 -5.22 1.11 3.54
CA ASP A 49 -4.32 0.26 4.30
C ASP A 49 -4.44 0.51 5.81
N GLU A 50 -4.44 1.78 6.23
CA GLU A 50 -4.62 2.14 7.64
C GLU A 50 -5.97 1.68 8.18
N THR A 51 -7.04 1.91 7.41
CA THR A 51 -8.40 1.52 7.80
C THR A 51 -8.51 0.00 7.92
N SER A 52 -7.94 -0.74 6.96
CA SER A 52 -7.94 -2.20 6.96
C SER A 52 -7.17 -2.76 8.15
N ARG A 53 -5.99 -2.21 8.45
CA ARG A 53 -5.20 -2.60 9.62
C ARG A 53 -5.96 -2.37 10.92
N ARG A 54 -6.52 -1.16 11.11
CA ARG A 54 -7.29 -0.83 12.31
C ARG A 54 -8.51 -1.74 12.48
N PHE A 55 -9.24 -1.99 11.40
CA PHE A 55 -10.42 -2.86 11.42
C PHE A 55 -10.06 -4.30 11.78
N LEU A 56 -9.03 -4.88 11.15
CA LEU A 56 -8.60 -6.24 11.44
C LEU A 56 -8.04 -6.38 12.86
N SER A 57 -7.28 -5.39 13.34
CA SER A 57 -6.79 -5.36 14.72
C SER A 57 -7.93 -5.30 15.73
N ARG A 58 -8.97 -4.51 15.47
CA ARG A 58 -10.18 -4.46 16.29
C ARG A 58 -10.85 -5.83 16.35
N LEU A 59 -11.12 -6.46 15.20
CA LEU A 59 -11.77 -7.77 15.15
C LEU A 59 -10.95 -8.83 15.92
N ARG A 60 -9.63 -8.82 15.78
CA ARG A 60 -8.77 -9.76 16.50
C ARG A 60 -8.85 -9.58 18.01
N ARG A 61 -8.81 -8.34 18.48
CA ARG A 61 -8.97 -8.04 19.91
C ARG A 61 -10.34 -8.49 20.42
N GLU A 62 -11.41 -8.26 19.67
CA GLU A 62 -12.75 -8.72 20.05
C GLU A 62 -12.85 -10.24 20.11
N ILE A 63 -12.18 -10.98 19.22
CA ILE A 63 -12.08 -12.45 19.30
C ILE A 63 -11.39 -12.86 20.61
N GLU A 64 -10.25 -12.25 20.95
CA GLU A 64 -9.50 -12.55 22.18
C GLU A 64 -10.35 -12.27 23.43
N GLU A 65 -11.01 -11.11 23.51
CA GLU A 65 -11.91 -10.75 24.62
C GLU A 65 -13.10 -11.72 24.72
N THR A 66 -13.66 -12.15 23.59
CA THR A 66 -14.78 -13.10 23.54
C THR A 66 -14.38 -14.50 23.98
N GLU A 67 -13.19 -14.96 23.61
CA GLU A 67 -12.62 -16.25 24.03
C GLU A 67 -12.47 -16.29 25.56
N GLU A 68 -11.84 -15.26 26.14
CA GLU A 68 -11.70 -15.14 27.61
C GLU A 68 -13.06 -15.11 28.32
N GLY A 69 -14.04 -14.42 27.75
CA GLY A 69 -15.41 -14.36 28.26
C GLY A 69 -16.09 -15.73 28.23
N LEU A 70 -16.02 -16.45 27.11
CA LEU A 70 -16.63 -17.77 26.93
C LEU A 70 -16.03 -18.85 27.83
N HIS A 71 -14.73 -18.78 28.14
CA HIS A 71 -14.08 -19.70 29.08
C HIS A 71 -14.70 -19.66 30.48
N ARG A 72 -15.30 -18.52 30.86
CA ARG A 72 -15.96 -18.33 32.17
C ARG A 72 -17.45 -18.68 32.14
N GLN A 73 -18.01 -18.99 30.98
CA GLN A 73 -19.44 -19.31 30.80
C GLN A 73 -19.73 -20.80 31.05
N SER A 74 -21.02 -21.12 31.14
CA SER A 74 -21.46 -22.52 31.28
C SER A 74 -21.15 -23.35 30.02
N VAL A 75 -20.98 -24.66 30.21
CA VAL A 75 -20.72 -25.62 29.12
C VAL A 75 -21.75 -25.49 27.99
N LYS A 76 -23.03 -25.30 28.32
CA LYS A 76 -24.11 -25.10 27.33
C LYS A 76 -23.88 -23.88 26.42
N LYS A 77 -23.37 -22.78 26.97
CA LYS A 77 -23.06 -21.57 26.19
C LYS A 77 -21.83 -21.77 25.32
N GLN A 78 -20.82 -22.48 25.82
CA GLN A 78 -19.63 -22.86 25.04
C GLN A 78 -20.01 -23.77 23.87
N GLU A 79 -20.87 -24.78 24.08
CA GLU A 79 -21.38 -25.62 22.99
C GLU A 79 -22.17 -24.81 21.95
N LYS A 80 -22.98 -23.83 22.38
CA LYS A 80 -23.69 -22.93 21.47
C LYS A 80 -22.73 -22.07 20.65
N ALA A 81 -21.67 -21.55 21.28
CA ALA A 81 -20.62 -20.80 20.60
C ALA A 81 -19.89 -21.65 19.54
N ILE A 82 -19.51 -22.88 19.89
CA ILE A 82 -18.87 -23.83 18.95
C ILE A 82 -19.77 -24.05 17.72
N ARG A 83 -21.08 -24.30 17.92
CA ARG A 83 -22.02 -24.48 16.81
C ARG A 83 -22.13 -23.25 15.90
N LEU A 84 -22.09 -22.04 16.47
CA LEU A 84 -22.11 -20.80 15.68
C LEU A 84 -20.84 -20.64 14.85
N ILE A 85 -19.68 -20.98 15.43
CA ILE A 85 -18.39 -20.97 14.73
C ILE A 85 -18.35 -22.03 13.63
N ASP A 86 -18.81 -23.25 13.89
CA ASP A 86 -18.84 -24.33 12.89
C ASP A 86 -19.81 -24.03 11.74
N ALA A 87 -20.88 -23.29 12.01
CA ALA A 87 -21.81 -22.81 10.98
C ALA A 87 -21.18 -21.71 10.09
N LEU A 88 -20.05 -21.11 10.50
CA LEU A 88 -19.38 -20.07 9.73
C LEU A 88 -18.71 -20.66 8.48
N GLN A 89 -19.45 -20.63 7.37
CA GLN A 89 -18.90 -20.94 6.06
C GLN A 89 -18.18 -19.72 5.47
N VAL A 90 -16.91 -19.56 5.85
CA VAL A 90 -15.98 -18.61 5.23
C VAL A 90 -14.94 -19.40 4.43
N LYS A 91 -14.87 -19.13 3.13
CA LYS A 91 -13.77 -19.63 2.29
C LYS A 91 -12.76 -18.48 2.17
N PRO A 92 -11.49 -18.66 2.55
CA PRO A 92 -10.46 -17.64 2.41
C PRO A 92 -10.05 -17.49 0.93
N ALA A 93 -10.99 -17.05 0.08
CA ALA A 93 -10.75 -16.78 -1.32
C ALA A 93 -10.73 -15.26 -1.53
N LYS A 94 -9.52 -14.71 -1.74
CA LYS A 94 -9.24 -13.31 -2.15
C LYS A 94 -10.05 -12.24 -1.40
N GLY A 95 -10.13 -12.31 -0.07
CA GLY A 95 -10.54 -11.17 0.76
C GLY A 95 -11.90 -10.56 0.41
N ARG A 96 -12.93 -11.38 0.16
CA ARG A 96 -14.27 -10.86 -0.14
C ARG A 96 -14.79 -10.10 1.08
N ARG A 97 -15.15 -8.82 0.88
CA ARG A 97 -15.80 -7.97 1.90
C ARG A 97 -16.98 -8.65 2.61
N LYS A 98 -17.73 -9.50 1.90
CA LYS A 98 -18.86 -10.26 2.47
C LYS A 98 -18.43 -11.22 3.57
N ASP A 99 -17.26 -11.85 3.44
CA ASP A 99 -16.77 -12.82 4.42
C ASP A 99 -16.27 -12.10 5.69
N LEU A 100 -15.58 -10.97 5.53
CA LEU A 100 -15.22 -10.11 6.67
C LEU A 100 -16.45 -9.62 7.43
N LYS A 101 -17.51 -9.24 6.73
CA LYS A 101 -18.78 -8.84 7.37
C LYS A 101 -19.43 -10.00 8.14
N LYS A 102 -19.34 -11.24 7.65
CA LYS A 102 -19.85 -12.42 8.37
C LYS A 102 -19.07 -12.66 9.67
N ILE A 103 -17.75 -12.51 9.62
CA ILE A 103 -16.90 -12.66 10.80
C ILE A 103 -17.25 -11.60 11.85
N ASP A 104 -17.37 -10.34 11.45
CA ASP A 104 -17.77 -9.22 12.33
C ASP A 104 -19.14 -9.48 13.00
N LEU A 105 -20.13 -9.94 12.23
CA LEU A 105 -21.44 -10.31 12.79
C LEU A 105 -21.36 -11.49 13.78
N LEU A 106 -20.59 -12.53 13.45
CA LEU A 106 -20.42 -13.68 14.34
C LEU A 106 -19.76 -13.27 15.67
N ILE A 107 -18.73 -12.43 15.63
CA ILE A 107 -18.09 -11.91 16.85
C ILE A 107 -19.13 -11.21 17.74
N GLY A 108 -19.97 -10.36 17.15
CA GLY A 108 -21.07 -9.71 17.88
C GLY A 108 -22.10 -10.69 18.46
N GLU A 109 -22.40 -11.80 17.77
CA GLU A 109 -23.28 -12.85 18.31
C GLU A 109 -22.64 -13.60 19.49
N LEU A 110 -21.34 -13.89 19.40
CA LEU A 110 -20.59 -14.56 20.46
C LEU A 110 -20.47 -13.67 21.71
N GLN A 111 -20.24 -12.36 21.54
CA GLN A 111 -20.20 -11.40 22.64
C GLN A 111 -21.52 -11.38 23.43
N LYS A 112 -22.68 -11.44 22.76
CA LYS A 112 -23.98 -11.52 23.45
C LYS A 112 -24.09 -12.73 24.38
N LEU A 113 -23.50 -13.87 24.00
CA LEU A 113 -23.48 -15.06 24.86
C LEU A 113 -22.65 -14.85 26.14
N THR A 114 -21.65 -13.96 26.08
CA THR A 114 -20.83 -13.60 27.24
C THR A 114 -21.49 -12.57 28.16
N GLU A 115 -22.34 -11.70 27.60
CA GLU A 115 -23.04 -10.63 28.32
C GLU A 115 -24.37 -11.08 28.96
N GLU A 116 -25.07 -12.04 28.35
CA GLU A 116 -26.25 -12.67 28.95
C GLU A 116 -25.82 -13.37 30.24
N LYS A 117 -26.01 -12.75 31.41
CA LYS A 117 -25.77 -13.36 32.73
C LYS A 117 -26.91 -14.30 33.11
#